data_AF-A0AAI9GKB3-F1
#
_entry.id   AF-A0AAI9GKB3-F1
#
_cell.length_a   1.000
_cell.length_b   1.000
_cell.length_c   1.000
_cell.angle_alpha   90.00
_cell.angle_beta   90.00
_cell.angle_gamma   90.00
#
_symmetry.space_group_name_H-M   'P 1'
#
loop_
_entity.id
_entity.type
_entity.pdbx_description
1 polymer ?
#
loop_
_entity_poly.entity_id
_entity_poly.type
_entity_poly.pdbx_seq_one_letter_code
_entity_poly.pdbx_strand_id
1 'polypeptide(L)'
;MNVSRRKFFKICAGGMAGTTVAALGFMPATAMANVREYKLLRSKETRNTCTYCSVGCGLLIYSMGDGAMNAKSAIFHVEGDPDHPVNRGALCPKGAGLLDYIHSENRLRY
;
A
#
# COMPACT_ATOMS: atom_id res chain seq x y z
N MET A 1 -5.25 41.95 9.05
CA MET A 1 -3.95 41.29 8.81
C MET A 1 -2.87 42.36 8.69
N ASN A 2 -1.94 42.48 9.64
CA ASN A 2 -0.83 43.44 9.57
C ASN A 2 0.31 42.87 8.71
N VAL A 3 0.31 43.19 7.41
CA VAL A 3 1.38 42.83 6.48
C VAL A 3 2.42 43.94 6.47
N SER A 4 3.60 43.68 7.05
CA SER A 4 4.72 44.61 6.97
C SER A 4 5.36 44.57 5.59
N ARG A 5 6.06 45.65 5.18
CA ARG A 5 6.77 45.74 3.89
C ARG A 5 7.67 44.52 3.63
N ARG A 6 8.37 44.03 4.65
CA ARG A 6 9.20 42.81 4.56
C ARG A 6 8.38 41.53 4.32
N LYS A 7 7.20 41.40 4.92
CA LYS A 7 6.28 40.27 4.65
C LYS A 7 5.70 40.33 3.24
N PHE A 8 5.37 41.54 2.75
CA PHE A 8 4.91 41.74 1.38
C PHE A 8 5.93 41.25 0.35
N PHE A 9 7.20 41.65 0.46
CA PHE A 9 8.25 41.18 -0.44
C PHE A 9 8.48 39.66 -0.40
N LYS A 10 8.36 39.02 0.77
CA LYS A 10 8.48 37.55 0.88
C LYS A 10 7.34 36.82 0.18
N ILE A 11 6.11 37.34 0.28
CA ILE A 11 4.93 36.76 -0.38
C ILE A 11 5.07 36.92 -1.91
N CYS A 12 5.45 38.11 -2.39
CA CYS A 12 5.67 38.34 -3.82
C CYS A 12 6.80 37.47 -4.38
N ALA A 13 7.93 37.36 -3.67
CA ALA A 13 9.04 36.51 -4.08
C ALA A 13 8.64 35.03 -4.14
N GLY A 14 7.92 34.52 -3.13
CA GLY A 14 7.40 33.16 -3.12
C GLY A 14 6.36 32.91 -4.23
N GLY A 15 5.48 33.89 -4.49
CA GLY A 15 4.49 33.82 -5.55
C GLY A 15 5.13 33.76 -6.95
N MET A 16 6.09 34.65 -7.24
CA MET A 16 6.82 34.64 -8.50
C MET A 16 7.65 33.37 -8.70
N ALA A 17 8.31 32.88 -7.65
CA ALA A 17 9.03 31.63 -7.73
C ALA A 17 8.08 30.45 -8.04
N GLY A 18 6.94 30.40 -7.35
CA GLY A 18 5.91 29.37 -7.58
C GLY A 18 5.33 29.39 -8.99
N THR A 19 4.95 30.56 -9.51
CA THR A 19 4.42 30.69 -10.87
C THR A 19 5.47 30.39 -11.94
N THR A 20 6.74 30.71 -11.70
CA THR A 20 7.83 30.41 -12.64
C THR A 20 8.08 28.90 -12.72
N VAL A 21 8.12 28.20 -11.57
CA VAL A 21 8.25 26.74 -11.51
C VAL A 21 7.08 26.06 -12.23
N ALA A 22 5.86 26.58 -12.06
CA ALA A 22 4.68 26.12 -12.78
C ALA A 22 4.81 26.31 -14.30
N ALA A 23 5.19 27.51 -14.74
CA ALA A 23 5.35 27.86 -16.15
C ALA A 23 6.47 27.05 -16.85
N LEU A 24 7.50 26.64 -16.11
CA LEU A 24 8.58 25.77 -16.60
C LEU A 24 8.20 24.29 -16.65
N GLY A 25 6.95 23.93 -16.35
CA GLY A 25 6.43 22.56 -16.50
C GLY A 25 6.75 21.62 -15.33
N PHE A 26 7.23 22.14 -14.19
CA PHE A 26 7.43 21.33 -12.98
C PHE A 26 6.14 21.12 -12.17
N MET A 27 5.02 21.70 -12.62
CA MET A 27 3.69 21.40 -12.09
C MET A 27 2.90 20.61 -13.14
N PRO A 28 2.18 19.54 -12.73
CA PRO A 28 1.33 18.81 -13.65
C PRO A 28 0.18 19.71 -14.13
N ALA A 29 -0.05 19.76 -15.45
CA ALA A 29 -1.13 20.53 -16.06
C ALA A 29 -2.53 20.03 -15.68
N THR A 30 -2.61 18.77 -15.24
CA THR A 30 -3.83 18.10 -14.77
C THR A 30 -3.68 17.74 -13.30
N ALA A 31 -4.74 17.91 -12.52
CA ALA A 31 -4.77 17.36 -11.16
C ALA A 31 -4.59 15.85 -11.23
N MET A 32 -3.57 15.32 -10.54
CA MET A 32 -3.33 13.89 -10.37
C MET A 32 -4.38 13.30 -9.42
N ALA A 33 -5.63 13.24 -9.87
CA ALA A 33 -6.77 12.73 -9.10
C ALA A 33 -7.15 11.29 -9.51
N ASN A 34 -6.24 10.58 -10.18
CA ASN A 34 -6.43 9.20 -10.58
C ASN A 34 -6.37 8.29 -9.34
N VAL A 35 -7.19 7.24 -9.34
CA VAL A 35 -7.11 6.18 -8.32
C VAL A 35 -5.79 5.43 -8.52
N ARG A 36 -5.13 5.07 -7.41
CA ARG A 36 -3.96 4.18 -7.48
C ARG A 36 -4.31 2.89 -8.21
N GLU A 37 -3.38 2.36 -8.97
CA GLU A 37 -3.57 1.07 -9.63
C GLU A 37 -3.78 -0.04 -8.59
N TYR A 38 -4.51 -1.09 -8.98
CA TYR A 38 -4.80 -2.20 -8.08
C TYR A 38 -3.52 -3.00 -7.80
N LYS A 39 -3.05 -2.94 -6.55
CA LYS A 39 -1.72 -3.44 -6.15
C LYS A 39 -1.48 -4.94 -6.40
N LEU A 40 -2.53 -5.74 -6.63
CA LEU A 40 -2.44 -7.20 -6.74
C LEU A 40 -2.45 -7.73 -8.18
N LEU A 41 -2.61 -6.87 -9.20
CA LEU A 41 -2.82 -7.27 -10.60
C LEU A 41 -1.83 -8.30 -11.16
N ARG A 42 -0.57 -8.25 -10.73
CA ARG A 42 0.52 -9.14 -11.19
C ARG A 42 1.18 -9.90 -10.05
N SER A 43 0.48 -10.06 -8.94
CA SER A 43 0.97 -10.84 -7.80
C SER A 43 0.60 -12.30 -7.94
N LYS A 44 1.42 -13.17 -7.35
CA LYS A 44 1.11 -14.59 -7.27
C LYS A 44 0.18 -14.83 -6.07
N GLU A 45 -1.04 -15.25 -6.38
CA GLU A 45 -2.05 -15.67 -5.41
C GLU A 45 -1.80 -17.11 -4.96
N THR A 46 -1.92 -17.39 -3.66
CA THR A 46 -1.77 -18.73 -3.08
C THR A 46 -2.82 -18.94 -2.00
N ARG A 47 -3.57 -20.04 -2.07
CA ARG A 47 -4.55 -20.43 -1.06
C ARG A 47 -3.87 -21.04 0.17
N ASN A 48 -4.31 -20.63 1.36
CA ASN A 48 -3.81 -21.17 2.64
C ASN A 48 -4.91 -21.08 3.71
N THR A 49 -4.62 -21.50 4.94
CA THR A 49 -5.52 -21.49 6.09
C THR A 49 -4.95 -20.62 7.22
N CYS A 50 -5.83 -19.92 7.95
CA CYS A 50 -5.46 -19.09 9.08
C CYS A 50 -4.76 -19.88 10.20
N THR A 51 -3.63 -19.36 10.70
CA THR A 51 -2.73 -20.06 11.64
C THR A 51 -3.08 -19.88 13.12
N TYR A 52 -4.22 -19.26 13.45
CA TYR A 52 -4.53 -18.86 14.83
C TYR A 52 -5.45 -19.84 15.57
N CYS A 53 -6.72 -19.93 15.18
CA CYS A 53 -7.72 -20.70 15.91
C CYS A 53 -8.36 -21.78 15.03
N SER A 54 -9.15 -22.66 15.66
CA SER A 54 -9.77 -23.83 15.03
C SER A 54 -10.89 -23.55 14.02
N VAL A 55 -11.25 -22.29 13.79
CA VAL A 55 -12.23 -21.94 12.73
C VAL A 55 -11.69 -22.33 11.36
N GLY A 56 -10.36 -22.30 11.17
CA GLY A 56 -9.73 -22.71 9.92
C GLY A 56 -10.13 -21.84 8.74
N CYS A 57 -10.18 -20.52 8.92
CA CYS A 57 -10.56 -19.59 7.84
C CYS A 57 -9.66 -19.76 6.60
N GLY A 58 -10.24 -19.83 5.41
CA GLY A 58 -9.51 -19.81 4.15
C GLY A 58 -8.92 -18.43 3.86
N LEU A 59 -7.72 -18.41 3.29
CA LEU A 59 -6.92 -17.23 2.98
C LEU A 59 -6.49 -17.21 1.51
N LEU A 60 -6.45 -16.01 0.95
CA LEU A 60 -5.72 -15.68 -0.27
C LEU A 60 -4.48 -14.86 0.11
N ILE A 61 -3.30 -15.44 -0.16
CA ILE A 61 -2.01 -14.82 0.12
C ILE A 61 -1.40 -14.34 -1.19
N TYR A 62 -1.02 -13.07 -1.23
CA TYR A 62 -0.40 -12.45 -2.41
C TYR A 62 1.09 -12.22 -2.17
N SER A 63 1.89 -12.73 -3.11
CA SER A 63 3.35 -12.63 -3.09
C SER A 63 3.88 -11.90 -4.31
N MET A 64 4.97 -11.15 -4.12
CA MET A 64 5.75 -10.58 -5.22
C MET A 64 6.53 -11.70 -5.91
N GLY A 65 6.62 -11.60 -7.23
CA GLY A 65 7.20 -12.63 -8.09
C GLY A 65 6.14 -13.55 -8.67
N ASP A 66 6.40 -14.03 -9.88
CA ASP A 66 5.54 -14.93 -10.67
C ASP A 66 5.82 -16.42 -10.39
N GLY A 67 6.75 -16.71 -9.46
CA GLY A 67 7.22 -18.06 -9.18
C GLY A 67 8.41 -18.49 -10.03
N ALA A 68 8.98 -17.60 -10.86
CA ALA A 68 10.25 -17.87 -11.51
C ALA A 68 11.37 -18.07 -10.49
N MET A 69 12.30 -18.98 -10.80
CA MET A 69 13.42 -19.32 -9.92
C MET A 69 14.33 -18.11 -9.58
N ASN A 70 14.35 -17.11 -10.45
CA ASN A 70 15.13 -15.88 -10.28
C ASN A 70 14.45 -14.84 -9.38
N ALA A 71 13.18 -15.05 -8.99
CA ALA A 71 12.40 -14.14 -8.16
C ALA A 71 12.13 -14.76 -6.79
N LYS A 72 12.72 -14.19 -5.75
CA LYS A 72 12.42 -14.60 -4.37
C LYS A 72 11.01 -14.12 -4.00
N SER A 73 10.12 -15.06 -3.71
CA SER A 73 8.76 -14.74 -3.28
C SER A 73 8.74 -14.00 -1.96
N ALA A 74 8.07 -12.85 -1.92
CA ALA A 74 7.84 -12.10 -0.69
C ALA A 74 6.34 -11.77 -0.57
N ILE A 75 5.70 -12.27 0.48
CA ILE A 75 4.29 -12.01 0.76
C ILE A 75 4.13 -10.51 1.05
N PHE A 76 3.11 -9.84 0.53
CA PHE A 76 2.87 -8.42 0.81
C PHE A 76 1.40 -8.07 1.06
N HIS A 77 0.49 -9.04 0.89
CA HIS A 77 -0.91 -8.87 1.24
C HIS A 77 -1.56 -10.23 1.54
N VAL A 78 -2.56 -10.22 2.43
CA VAL A 78 -3.37 -11.38 2.81
C VAL A 78 -4.81 -10.90 2.94
N GLU A 79 -5.75 -11.66 2.40
CA GLU A 79 -7.19 -11.47 2.60
C GLU A 79 -7.91 -12.82 2.70
N GLY A 80 -9.21 -12.79 2.98
CA GLY A 80 -10.00 -14.01 3.15
C GLY A 80 -10.40 -14.62 1.81
N ASP A 81 -10.45 -15.95 1.76
CA ASP A 81 -10.96 -16.68 0.59
C ASP A 81 -12.50 -16.59 0.53
N PRO A 82 -13.08 -15.95 -0.50
CA PRO A 82 -14.53 -15.81 -0.65
C PRO A 82 -15.24 -17.16 -0.86
N ASP A 83 -14.55 -18.15 -1.42
CA ASP A 83 -15.12 -19.47 -1.73
C ASP A 83 -15.13 -20.40 -0.51
N HIS A 84 -14.40 -20.06 0.55
CA HIS A 84 -14.26 -20.93 1.71
C HIS A 84 -15.56 -20.96 2.52
N PRO A 85 -16.16 -22.14 2.78
CA PRO A 85 -17.54 -22.26 3.25
C PRO A 85 -17.77 -21.67 4.64
N VAL A 86 -16.73 -21.68 5.49
CA VAL A 86 -16.80 -21.24 6.88
C VAL A 86 -16.74 -19.72 7.02
N ASN A 87 -15.79 -19.05 6.36
CA ASN A 87 -15.56 -17.62 6.54
C ASN A 87 -16.05 -16.76 5.38
N ARG A 88 -16.22 -17.32 4.16
CA ARG A 88 -16.77 -16.61 2.99
C ARG A 88 -16.08 -15.26 2.75
N GLY A 89 -14.75 -15.24 2.84
CA GLY A 89 -13.94 -14.02 2.68
C GLY A 89 -13.74 -13.20 3.96
N ALA A 90 -14.47 -13.48 5.05
CA ALA A 90 -14.31 -12.75 6.29
C ALA A 90 -13.02 -13.13 7.04
N LEU A 91 -12.40 -12.16 7.70
CA LEU A 91 -11.30 -12.36 8.63
C LEU A 91 -11.48 -11.49 9.89
N CYS A 92 -11.25 -12.10 11.06
CA CYS A 92 -11.15 -11.36 12.32
C CYS A 92 -9.82 -10.57 12.38
N PRO A 93 -9.61 -9.63 13.32
CA PRO A 93 -8.40 -8.80 13.35
C PRO A 93 -7.10 -9.61 13.44
N LYS A 94 -7.14 -10.81 14.05
CA LYS A 94 -5.99 -11.72 14.06
C LYS A 94 -5.63 -12.16 12.64
N GLY A 95 -6.61 -12.68 11.89
CA GLY A 95 -6.42 -13.16 10.52
C GLY A 95 -6.09 -12.03 9.53
N ALA A 96 -6.78 -10.89 9.63
CA ALA A 96 -6.52 -9.73 8.79
C ALA A 96 -5.12 -9.12 9.03
N GLY A 97 -4.60 -9.24 10.25
CA GLY A 97 -3.25 -8.80 10.64
C GLY A 97 -2.13 -9.81 10.38
N LEU A 98 -2.38 -10.91 9.65
CA LEU A 98 -1.36 -11.95 9.41
C LEU A 98 -0.09 -11.43 8.73
N LEU A 99 -0.20 -10.37 7.93
CA LEU A 99 0.95 -9.78 7.24
C LEU A 99 2.01 -9.28 8.24
N ASP A 100 1.59 -8.67 9.35
CA ASP A 100 2.49 -8.13 10.38
C ASP A 100 3.13 -9.25 11.20
N TYR A 101 2.43 -10.38 11.37
CA TYR A 101 3.04 -11.59 11.93
C TYR A 101 4.11 -12.17 10.99
N ILE A 102 3.81 -12.24 9.68
CA ILE A 102 4.75 -12.75 8.67
C ILE A 102 6.01 -11.87 8.62
N HIS A 103 5.85 -10.55 8.68
CA HIS A 103 6.96 -9.59 8.62
C HIS A 103 7.39 -9.05 9.97
N SER A 104 7.05 -9.72 11.07
CA SER A 104 7.40 -9.25 12.39
C SER A 104 8.92 -9.11 12.53
N GLU A 105 9.36 -8.00 13.11
CA GLU A 105 10.78 -7.75 13.38
C GLU A 105 11.40 -8.82 14.31
N ASN A 106 10.54 -9.47 15.11
CA ASN A 106 10.92 -10.52 16.06
C ASN A 106 10.93 -11.93 15.44
N ARG A 107 10.86 -12.06 14.11
CA ARG A 107 10.97 -13.37 13.44
C ARG A 107 12.39 -13.93 13.62
N LEU A 108 12.47 -15.17 14.11
CA LEU A 108 13.73 -15.90 14.26
C LEU A 108 14.40 -16.08 12.89
N ARG A 109 15.73 -15.89 12.85
CA ARG A 109 16.54 -15.98 11.61
C ARG A 109 17.67 -17.01 11.70
N TYR A 110 18.13 -17.30 12.91
CA TYR A 110 19.25 -18.18 13.23
C TYR A 110 18.99 -18.85 14.58
#